data_AF-R0KXV7-F1
#
_entry.id   AF-R0KXV7-F1
#
_cell.length_a   1.000
_cell.length_b   1.000
_cell.length_c   1.000
_cell.angle_alpha   90.00
_cell.angle_beta   90.00
_cell.angle_gamma   90.00
#
_symmetry.space_group_name_H-M   'P 1'
#
loop_
_entity.id
_entity.type
_entity.pdbx_description
1 polymer ?
#
loop_
_entity_poly.entity_id
_entity_poly.type
_entity_poly.pdbx_seq_one_letter_code
_entity_poly.pdbx_strand_id
1 'polypeptide(L)'
;VPQLVEVNGSPCLKLTEEEEKMTIPGIKAVYRLYDDAGHSIMDLMALEDEPAPKAGQELVAHVLGRRGEATKIKPSTVEPLHRTYFRDGQV
;
A
#
# COMPACT_ATOMS: atom_id res chain seq x y z
N VAL A 1 3.50 5.82 -15.34
CA VAL A 1 3.01 4.97 -16.45
C VAL A 1 1.82 4.18 -15.92
N PRO A 2 0.63 4.26 -16.53
CA PRO A 2 -0.50 3.43 -16.11
C PRO A 2 -0.14 1.95 -16.28
N GLN A 3 -0.54 1.11 -15.33
CA GLN A 3 -0.35 -0.33 -15.36
C GLN A 3 -1.64 -1.01 -14.89
N LEU A 4 -2.00 -2.12 -15.53
CA LEU A 4 -3.11 -2.96 -15.09
C LEU A 4 -2.67 -3.78 -13.87
N VAL A 5 -3.41 -3.65 -12.76
CA VAL A 5 -3.11 -4.38 -11.51
C VAL A 5 -4.12 -5.48 -11.21
N GLU A 6 -5.30 -5.45 -11.84
CA GLU A 6 -6.36 -6.44 -11.67
C GLU A 6 -7.31 -6.44 -12.87
N VAL A 7 -7.84 -7.61 -13.24
CA VAL A 7 -8.93 -7.76 -14.20
C VAL A 7 -9.91 -8.82 -13.70
N ASN A 8 -11.21 -8.49 -13.66
CA ASN A 8 -12.27 -9.41 -13.22
C ASN A 8 -11.98 -10.10 -11.87
N GLY A 9 -11.47 -9.33 -10.88
CA GLY A 9 -11.09 -9.88 -9.56
C GLY A 9 -9.79 -10.70 -9.55
N SER A 10 -9.07 -10.78 -10.69
CA SER A 10 -7.80 -11.51 -10.79
C SER A 10 -6.61 -10.55 -10.81
N PRO A 11 -5.73 -10.59 -9.80
CA PRO A 11 -4.54 -9.72 -9.76
C PRO A 11 -3.61 -9.94 -10.96
N CYS A 12 -3.06 -8.86 -11.49
CA CYS A 12 -2.20 -8.84 -12.67
C CYS A 12 -0.79 -8.37 -12.32
N LEU A 13 0.20 -9.15 -12.73
CA LEU A 13 1.63 -8.86 -12.56
C LEU A 13 2.28 -8.72 -13.95
N LYS A 14 2.96 -7.61 -14.18
CA LYS A 14 3.84 -7.45 -15.35
C LYS A 14 5.19 -8.08 -15.02
N LEU A 15 5.52 -9.17 -15.71
CA LEU A 15 6.83 -9.79 -15.65
C LEU A 15 7.82 -9.04 -16.54
N THR A 16 9.01 -8.77 -16.01
CA THR A 16 10.13 -8.11 -16.71
C THR A 16 11.43 -8.75 -16.26
N GLU A 17 12.47 -8.73 -17.09
CA GLU A 17 13.81 -9.22 -16.69
C GLU A 17 14.41 -8.35 -15.58
N GLU A 18 14.08 -7.06 -15.56
CA GLU A 18 14.44 -6.15 -14.47
C GLU A 18 13.42 -6.30 -13.34
N GLU A 19 13.78 -7.01 -12.25
CA GLU A 19 12.89 -7.27 -11.11
C GLU A 19 12.30 -6.00 -10.49
N GLU A 20 13.10 -4.93 -10.41
CA GLU A 20 12.67 -3.62 -9.87
C GLU A 20 11.57 -2.94 -10.71
N LYS A 21 11.37 -3.36 -11.95
CA LYS A 21 10.32 -2.86 -12.86
C LYS A 21 9.06 -3.72 -12.86
N MET A 22 9.05 -4.83 -12.11
CA MET A 22 7.83 -5.62 -11.95
C MET A 22 6.77 -4.81 -11.19
N THR A 23 5.51 -4.99 -11.58
CA THR A 23 4.41 -4.31 -10.90
C THR A 23 4.02 -5.02 -9.61
N ILE A 24 3.31 -4.35 -8.70
CA ILE A 24 2.73 -5.01 -7.53
C ILE A 24 1.26 -5.32 -7.84
N PRO A 25 0.85 -6.61 -7.87
CA PRO A 25 -0.49 -7.01 -8.29
C PRO A 25 -1.57 -6.59 -7.29
N GLY A 26 -2.83 -6.55 -7.74
CA GLY A 26 -4.02 -6.29 -6.92
C GLY A 26 -4.36 -4.81 -6.74
N ILE A 27 -5.62 -4.53 -6.42
CA ILE A 27 -6.09 -3.21 -6.01
C ILE A 27 -5.55 -2.91 -4.61
N LYS A 28 -5.00 -1.70 -4.42
CA LYS A 28 -4.27 -1.32 -3.21
C LYS A 28 -4.87 -0.12 -2.52
N ALA A 29 -5.01 -0.22 -1.20
CA ALA A 29 -5.12 0.92 -0.31
C ALA A 29 -3.71 1.37 0.12
N VAL A 30 -3.50 2.68 0.20
CA VAL A 30 -2.19 3.25 0.56
C VAL A 30 -2.36 4.18 1.75
N TYR A 31 -1.48 4.02 2.75
CA TYR A 31 -1.52 4.76 4.01
C TYR A 31 -0.17 5.40 4.29
N ARG A 32 -0.17 6.63 4.78
CA ARG A 32 1.01 7.26 5.38
C ARG A 32 0.98 7.07 6.89
N LEU A 33 2.09 6.56 7.42
CA LEU A 33 2.28 6.31 8.84
C LEU A 33 3.13 7.42 9.46
N TYR A 34 2.74 7.87 10.64
CA TYR A 34 3.46 8.91 11.38
C TYR A 34 3.94 8.44 12.75
N ASP A 35 5.02 9.04 13.25
CA ASP A 35 5.50 8.87 14.62
C ASP A 35 4.82 9.83 15.61
N ASP A 36 5.10 9.71 16.91
CA ASP A 36 4.51 10.57 17.95
C ASP A 36 4.91 12.06 17.82
N ALA A 37 5.98 12.36 17.07
CA ALA A 37 6.41 13.71 16.76
C ALA A 37 5.72 14.29 15.51
N GLY A 38 4.88 13.50 14.83
CA GLY A 38 4.16 13.90 13.62
C GLY A 38 5.00 13.80 12.34
N HIS A 39 6.16 13.15 12.37
CA HIS A 39 6.96 12.91 11.17
C HIS A 39 6.44 11.69 10.41
N SER A 40 6.36 11.79 9.10
CA SER A 40 6.05 10.66 8.24
C SER A 40 7.22 9.66 8.27
N ILE A 41 6.94 8.43 8.68
CA ILE A 41 7.96 7.38 8.81
C ILE A 41 7.93 6.37 7.68
N MET A 42 6.76 6.12 7.07
CA MET A 42 6.59 5.12 6.02
C MET A 42 5.28 5.33 5.26
N ASP A 43 5.29 5.03 3.96
CA ASP A 43 4.06 4.75 3.20
C ASP A 43 3.84 3.23 3.14
N LEU A 44 2.69 2.77 3.61
CA LEU A 44 2.27 1.38 3.63
C LEU A 44 1.30 1.12 2.48
N MET A 45 1.60 0.10 1.67
CA MET A 45 0.63 -0.47 0.73
C MET A 45 0.00 -1.72 1.34
N ALA A 46 -1.32 -1.80 1.27
CA ALA A 46 -2.14 -2.94 1.66
C ALA A 46 -3.09 -3.27 0.50
N LEU A 47 -3.67 -4.47 0.48
CA LEU A 47 -4.79 -4.74 -0.42
C LEU A 47 -6.00 -3.88 -0.02
N GLU A 48 -6.87 -3.57 -0.98
CA GLU A 48 -8.07 -2.77 -0.70
C GLU A 48 -9.05 -3.47 0.26
N ASP A 49 -9.07 -4.81 0.26
CA ASP A 49 -9.91 -5.65 1.12
C ASP A 49 -9.25 -6.00 2.46
N GLU A 50 -7.98 -5.64 2.67
CA GLU A 50 -7.31 -5.81 3.95
C GLU A 50 -7.80 -4.79 4.99
N PRO A 51 -7.86 -5.16 6.28
CA PRO A 51 -8.18 -4.21 7.33
C PRO A 51 -7.19 -3.05 7.35
N ALA A 52 -7.72 -1.82 7.34
CA ALA A 52 -6.89 -0.62 7.48
C ALA A 52 -6.03 -0.67 8.77
N PRO A 53 -4.75 -0.27 8.70
CA PRO A 53 -3.91 -0.17 9.89
C PRO A 53 -4.48 0.88 10.85
N LYS A 54 -4.21 0.71 12.13
CA LYS A 54 -4.74 1.60 13.19
C LYS A 54 -3.61 2.29 13.93
N ALA A 55 -3.85 3.55 14.27
CA ALA A 55 -3.03 4.28 15.22
C ALA A 55 -2.90 3.49 16.53
N GLY A 56 -1.68 3.42 17.06
CA GLY A 56 -1.35 2.71 18.28
C GLY A 56 -1.38 1.18 18.17
N GLN A 57 -1.58 0.60 16.99
CA GLN A 57 -1.52 -0.84 16.78
C GLN A 57 -0.20 -1.24 16.12
N GLU A 58 0.52 -2.21 16.70
CA GLU A 58 1.73 -2.77 16.06
C GLU A 58 1.33 -3.54 14.80
N LEU A 59 2.10 -3.33 13.73
CA LEU A 59 2.01 -4.06 12.47
C LEU A 59 3.41 -4.47 12.00
N VAL A 60 3.46 -5.51 11.17
CA VAL A 60 4.67 -5.93 10.47
C VAL A 60 4.53 -5.50 9.02
N ALA A 61 5.49 -4.72 8.53
CA ALA A 61 5.56 -4.28 7.14
C ALA A 61 6.75 -4.93 6.44
N HIS A 62 6.55 -5.45 5.24
CA HIS A 62 7.61 -6.00 4.40
C HIS A 62 8.19 -4.90 3.51
N VAL A 63 9.52 -4.79 3.47
CA VAL A 63 10.20 -3.75 2.68
C VAL A 63 10.30 -4.18 1.22
N LEU A 64 9.70 -3.39 0.33
CA LEU A 64 9.72 -3.67 -1.10
C LEU A 64 11.15 -3.61 -1.66
N GLY A 65 11.47 -4.54 -2.55
CA GLY A 65 12.81 -4.68 -3.12
C GLY A 65 13.85 -5.31 -2.18
N ARG A 66 13.52 -5.53 -0.90
CA ARG A 66 14.42 -6.16 0.09
C ARG A 66 13.82 -7.46 0.60
N ARG A 67 13.99 -8.52 -0.20
CA ARG A 67 13.36 -9.82 0.04
C ARG A 67 13.69 -10.35 1.44
N GLY A 68 12.64 -10.60 2.23
CA GLY A 68 12.75 -11.13 3.59
C GLY A 68 12.97 -10.08 4.67
N GLU A 69 13.19 -8.81 4.31
CA GLU A 69 13.27 -7.72 5.28
C GLU A 69 11.85 -7.30 5.71
N ALA A 70 11.59 -7.41 7.01
CA ALA A 70 10.35 -6.99 7.63
C ALA A 70 10.66 -6.10 8.83
N THR A 71 9.83 -5.09 9.05
CA THR A 71 9.95 -4.17 10.17
C THR A 71 8.68 -4.12 10.99
N LYS A 72 8.82 -3.99 12.30
CA LYS A 72 7.70 -3.77 13.22
C LYS A 72 7.51 -2.29 13.44
N ILE A 73 6.30 -1.81 13.25
CA ILE A 73 5.96 -0.40 13.37
C ILE A 73 4.68 -0.28 14.19
N LYS A 74 4.64 0.71 15.08
CA LYS A 74 3.44 1.12 15.79
C LYS A 74 3.22 2.61 15.48
N PRO A 75 2.41 2.95 14.46
CA PRO A 75 2.21 4.34 14.07
C PRO A 75 1.40 5.09 15.12
N SER A 76 1.72 6.37 15.36
CA SER A 76 0.89 7.26 16.18
C SER A 76 -0.37 7.68 15.42
N THR A 77 -0.23 7.86 14.11
CA THR A 77 -1.28 8.32 13.19
C THR A 77 -1.16 7.55 11.88
N VAL A 78 -2.32 7.28 11.27
CA VAL A 78 -2.47 6.63 9.98
C VAL A 78 -3.33 7.53 9.09
N GLU A 79 -2.81 7.89 7.91
CA GLU A 79 -3.52 8.71 6.93
C GLU A 79 -3.74 7.94 5.62
N PRO A 80 -4.98 7.72 5.15
CA PRO A 80 -5.21 7.16 3.81
C PRO A 80 -4.83 8.18 2.73
N LEU A 81 -4.00 7.76 1.77
CA LEU A 81 -3.51 8.62 0.69
C LEU A 81 -4.44 8.61 -0.54
N HIS A 82 -5.13 7.51 -0.81
CA HIS A 82 -6.12 7.44 -1.87
C HIS A 82 -7.47 7.97 -1.38
N ARG A 83 -8.11 8.80 -2.20
CA ARG A 83 -9.48 9.31 -1.97
C ARG A 83 -10.33 9.06 -3.20
N THR A 84 -11.56 8.62 -2.99
CA THR A 84 -12.54 8.55 -4.07
C THR A 84 -13.04 9.96 -4.39
N TYR A 85 -12.75 10.43 -5.60
CA TYR A 85 -13.26 11.69 -6.14
C TYR A 85 -14.29 11.51 -7.25
N PHE A 86 -14.43 10.27 -7.73
CA PHE A 86 -15.37 9.91 -8.78
C PHE A 86 -15.71 8.44 -8.63
N ARG A 87 -16.99 8.10 -8.67
CA ARG A 87 -17.50 6.74 -8.57
C ARG A 87 -18.79 6.62 -9.38
N ASP A 88 -18.90 5.55 -10.16
CA ASP A 88 -20.12 5.19 -10.89
C ASP A 88 -20.70 6.34 -11.76
N GLY A 89 -19.82 7.09 -12.43
CA GLY A 89 -20.22 8.17 -13.32
C GLY A 89 -20.47 9.52 -12.62
N GLN A 90 -20.23 9.63 -11.31
CA GLN A 90 -20.51 10.81 -10.51
C GLN A 90 -19.25 11.28 -9.77
N VAL A 91 -19.09 12.60 -9.64
CA VAL A 91 -18.05 13.26 -8.82
C VAL A 91 -18.46 13.20 -7.35
#